data_AF-A0A9W8D0S4-F1
#
_entry.id   AF-A0A9W8D0S4-F1
#
_cell.length_a   1.000
_cell.length_b   1.000
_cell.length_c   1.000
_cell.angle_alpha   90.00
_cell.angle_beta   90.00
_cell.angle_gamma   90.00
#
_symmetry.space_group_name_H-M   'P 1'
#
loop_
_entity.id
_entity.type
_entity.pdbx_description
1 polymer ?
#
loop_
_entity_poly.entity_id
_entity_poly.type
_entity_poly.pdbx_seq_one_letter_code
_entity_poly.pdbx_strand_id
1 'polypeptide(L)'
;MMRPSKTEKSERMPLPSTSKSFAAYSSRQESRDHVPGLWDHRDRLIILALTLLCAFTRLYRIGRANKAQWDESHFGKFGALYVNRTFYHDVHPPAAKLLVALSEVLAGHNGTFNFKGEYPPYVNYVFMRMFNAA
;
A
#
# COMPACT_ATOMS: atom_id res chain seq x y z
N MET A 1 -16.16 -12.08 -60.57
CA MET A 1 -16.80 -12.71 -59.40
C MET A 1 -16.18 -12.13 -58.13
N MET A 2 -16.88 -11.20 -57.48
CA MET A 2 -16.41 -10.50 -56.27
C MET A 2 -17.40 -10.82 -55.13
N ARG A 3 -16.91 -11.34 -54.00
CA ARG A 3 -17.71 -11.60 -52.79
C ARG A 3 -17.97 -10.28 -52.05
N PRO A 4 -19.20 -9.97 -51.60
CA PRO A 4 -19.40 -8.86 -50.68
C PRO A 4 -19.23 -9.31 -49.21
N SER A 5 -18.56 -8.45 -48.45
CA SER A 5 -18.25 -8.58 -47.02
C SER A 5 -19.50 -8.39 -46.15
N LYS A 6 -19.73 -9.28 -45.19
CA LYS A 6 -20.61 -9.00 -44.05
C LYS A 6 -19.85 -8.12 -43.06
N THR A 7 -20.20 -6.84 -43.01
CA THR A 7 -19.84 -5.95 -41.90
C THR A 7 -20.79 -6.24 -40.74
N GLU A 8 -20.25 -6.87 -39.70
CA GLU A 8 -20.93 -7.09 -38.43
C GLU A 8 -21.17 -5.72 -37.77
N LYS A 9 -22.43 -5.32 -37.71
CA LYS A 9 -22.88 -4.11 -37.01
C LYS A 9 -22.65 -4.35 -35.52
N SER A 10 -21.65 -3.69 -34.94
CA SER A 10 -21.53 -3.51 -33.50
C SER A 10 -22.87 -2.95 -32.98
N GLU A 11 -23.64 -3.80 -32.30
CA GLU A 11 -24.78 -3.39 -31.47
C GLU A 11 -24.23 -2.49 -30.38
N ARG A 12 -24.16 -1.19 -30.67
CA ARG A 12 -23.98 -0.17 -29.65
C ARG A 12 -25.22 -0.22 -28.76
N MET A 13 -25.01 -0.71 -27.55
CA MET A 13 -25.94 -0.58 -26.43
C MET A 13 -26.53 0.84 -26.46
N PRO A 14 -27.86 1.00 -26.53
CA PRO A 14 -28.44 2.32 -26.65
C PRO A 14 -28.12 3.09 -25.38
N LEU A 15 -27.33 4.17 -25.51
CA LEU A 15 -27.17 5.13 -24.43
C LEU A 15 -28.57 5.66 -24.07
N PRO A 16 -28.95 5.70 -22.79
CA PRO A 16 -30.29 6.12 -22.40
C PRO A 16 -30.55 7.55 -22.89
N SER A 17 -31.33 7.65 -23.96
CA SER A 17 -31.80 8.88 -24.59
C SER A 17 -32.96 9.45 -23.79
N THR A 18 -32.73 9.85 -22.54
CA THR A 18 -33.69 10.67 -21.82
C THR A 18 -32.94 11.55 -20.82
N SER A 19 -33.02 12.86 -21.02
CA SER A 19 -32.63 13.88 -20.02
C SER A 19 -33.25 13.60 -18.66
N LYS A 20 -34.44 13.00 -18.64
CA LYS A 20 -35.14 12.53 -17.44
C LYS A 20 -34.42 11.38 -16.72
N SER A 21 -33.81 10.44 -17.44
CA SER A 21 -33.02 9.35 -16.84
C SER A 21 -31.72 9.87 -16.24
N PHE A 22 -31.03 10.78 -16.93
CA PHE A 22 -29.83 11.42 -16.38
C PHE A 22 -30.16 12.31 -15.18
N ALA A 23 -31.25 13.09 -15.23
CA ALA A 23 -31.72 13.88 -14.09
C ALA A 23 -32.18 13.00 -12.92
N ALA A 24 -32.83 11.86 -13.18
CA ALA A 24 -33.23 10.89 -12.15
C ALA A 24 -32.02 10.16 -11.53
N TYR A 25 -31.01 9.84 -12.34
CA TYR A 25 -29.75 9.26 -11.88
C TYR A 25 -28.95 10.27 -11.05
N SER A 26 -28.82 11.51 -11.53
CA SER A 26 -28.12 12.61 -10.85
C SER A 26 -28.80 13.01 -9.55
N SER A 27 -30.15 13.11 -9.50
CA SER A 27 -30.88 13.44 -8.27
C SER A 27 -30.89 12.31 -7.23
N ARG A 28 -30.88 11.04 -7.69
CA ARG A 28 -30.70 9.87 -6.81
C ARG A 28 -29.27 9.75 -6.28
N GLN A 29 -28.30 10.34 -6.98
CA GLN A 29 -26.90 10.39 -6.56
C GLN A 29 -26.64 11.57 -5.61
N GLU A 30 -27.20 12.74 -5.89
CA GLU A 30 -27.11 13.93 -5.03
C GLU A 30 -27.78 13.75 -3.65
N SER A 31 -28.84 12.93 -3.57
CA SER A 31 -29.45 12.50 -2.29
C SER A 31 -28.64 11.45 -1.52
N ARG A 32 -27.66 10.80 -2.16
CA ARG A 32 -26.65 9.94 -1.51
C ARG A 32 -25.38 10.69 -1.14
N ASP A 33 -25.12 11.82 -1.79
CA ASP A 33 -23.84 12.52 -1.75
C ASP A 33 -23.81 13.73 -0.80
N HIS A 34 -24.84 13.92 0.03
CA HIS A 34 -24.83 14.91 1.12
C HIS A 34 -25.29 14.33 2.47
N VAL A 35 -24.35 14.12 3.41
CA VAL A 35 -24.63 14.11 4.86
C VAL A 35 -23.79 15.22 5.52
N PRO A 36 -24.37 16.41 5.77
CA PRO A 36 -23.68 17.47 6.48
C PRO A 36 -23.57 17.06 7.95
N GLY A 37 -22.38 16.56 8.34
CA GLY A 37 -22.08 16.13 9.71
C GLY A 37 -21.24 14.85 9.82
N LEU A 38 -20.08 14.82 9.17
CA LEU A 38 -18.89 14.05 9.55
C LEU A 38 -19.13 12.64 10.17
N TRP A 39 -19.49 11.66 9.35
CA TRP A 39 -19.53 10.22 9.68
C TRP A 39 -20.43 9.88 10.88
N ASP A 40 -21.46 9.08 10.64
CA ASP A 40 -22.32 8.63 11.75
C ASP A 40 -21.46 7.87 12.79
N HIS A 41 -21.92 7.80 14.05
CA HIS A 41 -21.20 7.06 15.09
C HIS A 41 -20.90 5.61 14.67
N ARG A 42 -21.79 5.02 13.87
CA ARG A 42 -21.65 3.69 13.28
C ARG A 42 -20.47 3.62 12.31
N ASP A 43 -20.34 4.59 11.41
CA ASP A 43 -19.28 4.60 10.40
C ASP A 43 -17.91 4.75 11.07
N ARG A 44 -17.81 5.60 12.11
CA ARG A 44 -16.60 5.73 12.92
C ARG A 44 -16.24 4.43 13.63
N LEU A 45 -17.22 3.73 14.19
CA LEU A 45 -17.00 2.41 14.82
C LEU A 45 -16.56 1.37 13.78
N ILE A 46 -17.14 1.38 12.58
CA ILE A 46 -16.77 0.47 11.50
C ILE A 46 -15.34 0.75 11.04
N ILE A 47 -14.95 2.00 10.79
CA ILE A 47 -13.55 2.32 10.46
C ILE A 47 -12.64 1.85 11.58
N LEU A 48 -12.94 2.20 12.83
CA LEU A 48 -12.08 1.84 13.96
C LEU A 48 -11.90 0.33 14.05
N ALA A 49 -13.00 -0.43 13.92
CA ALA A 49 -12.96 -1.89 13.92
C ALA A 49 -12.12 -2.44 12.75
N LEU A 50 -12.27 -1.90 11.55
CA LEU A 50 -11.50 -2.30 10.37
C LEU A 50 -10.02 -1.93 10.51
N THR A 51 -9.70 -0.75 11.04
CA THR A 51 -8.32 -0.32 11.32
C THR A 51 -7.67 -1.23 12.35
N LEU A 52 -8.36 -1.56 13.45
CA LEU A 52 -7.85 -2.48 14.47
C LEU A 52 -7.67 -3.89 13.91
N LEU A 53 -8.61 -4.39 13.10
CA LEU A 53 -8.51 -5.69 12.45
C LEU A 53 -7.34 -5.73 11.44
N CYS A 54 -7.15 -4.66 10.66
CA CYS A 54 -6.03 -4.52 9.74
C CYS A 54 -4.70 -4.50 10.51
N ALA A 55 -4.59 -3.69 11.56
CA ALA A 55 -3.41 -3.64 12.41
C ALA A 55 -3.11 -5.01 13.05
N PHE A 56 -4.12 -5.71 13.57
CA PHE A 56 -3.96 -7.04 14.14
C PHE A 56 -3.43 -8.04 13.10
N THR A 57 -4.08 -8.13 11.93
CA THR A 57 -3.68 -9.08 10.88
C THR A 57 -2.29 -8.80 10.33
N ARG A 58 -1.89 -7.53 10.22
CA ARG A 58 -0.56 -7.14 9.75
C ARG A 58 0.55 -7.35 10.80
N LEU A 59 0.26 -7.12 12.08
CA LEU A 59 1.24 -7.23 13.16
C LEU A 59 1.30 -8.64 13.77
N TYR A 60 0.33 -9.51 13.47
CA TYR A 60 0.26 -10.86 14.01
C TYR A 60 1.51 -11.67 13.62
N ARG A 61 2.31 -12.03 14.63
CA ARG A 61 3.53 -12.85 14.52
C ARG A 61 4.59 -12.30 13.56
N ILE A 62 4.68 -10.98 13.43
CA ILE A 62 5.64 -10.31 12.53
C ILE A 62 7.12 -10.64 12.81
N GLY A 63 7.45 -10.98 14.07
CA GLY A 63 8.79 -11.38 14.51
C GLY A 63 9.13 -12.86 14.33
N ARG A 64 8.24 -13.70 13.78
CA ARG A 64 8.42 -15.16 13.75
C ARG A 64 9.66 -15.63 12.97
N ALA A 65 10.05 -14.90 11.93
CA ALA A 65 11.20 -15.24 11.11
C ALA A 65 12.43 -14.43 11.52
N ASN A 66 13.41 -15.06 12.18
CA ASN A 66 14.64 -14.42 12.68
C ASN A 66 15.75 -14.31 11.61
N LYS A 67 15.37 -14.41 10.34
CA LYS A 67 16.28 -14.27 9.20
C LYS A 67 15.71 -13.27 8.21
N ALA A 68 16.60 -12.57 7.51
CA ALA A 68 16.23 -11.65 6.44
C ALA A 68 15.49 -12.42 5.34
N GLN A 69 14.29 -11.95 4.99
CA GLN A 69 13.49 -12.51 3.90
C GLN A 69 13.76 -11.78 2.59
N TRP A 70 13.27 -12.37 1.49
CA TRP A 70 13.48 -11.97 0.09
C TRP A 70 13.91 -10.51 -0.10
N ASP A 71 12.97 -9.57 0.08
CA ASP A 71 13.19 -8.15 -0.19
C ASP A 71 13.83 -7.39 0.98
N GLU A 72 13.77 -7.92 2.21
CA GLU A 72 14.45 -7.34 3.37
C GLU A 72 15.96 -7.33 3.20
N SER A 73 16.50 -8.37 2.54
CA SER A 73 17.94 -8.47 2.26
C SER A 73 18.46 -7.38 1.31
N HIS A 74 17.63 -6.96 0.35
CA HIS A 74 17.97 -5.90 -0.60
C HIS A 74 17.70 -4.52 0.01
N PHE A 75 16.48 -4.27 0.48
CA PHE A 75 16.11 -2.95 0.98
C PHE A 75 16.74 -2.59 2.32
N GLY A 76 16.90 -3.55 3.24
CA GLY A 76 17.61 -3.32 4.49
C GLY A 76 19.08 -2.99 4.28
N LYS A 77 19.73 -3.63 3.29
CA LYS A 77 21.10 -3.26 2.92
C LYS A 77 21.18 -1.80 2.44
N PHE A 78 20.21 -1.36 1.63
CA PHE A 78 20.18 0.04 1.17
C PHE A 78 19.87 1.03 2.31
N GLY A 79 19.01 0.65 3.26
CA GLY A 79 18.79 1.40 4.50
C GLY A 79 20.09 1.59 5.27
N ALA A 80 20.85 0.50 5.47
CA ALA A 80 22.13 0.54 6.18
C ALA A 80 23.17 1.44 5.49
N LEU A 81 23.18 1.46 4.15
CA LEU A 81 24.05 2.36 3.37
C LEU A 81 23.67 3.84 3.55
N TYR A 82 22.38 4.16 3.75
CA TYR A 82 21.96 5.51 4.12
C TYR A 82 22.38 5.88 5.55
N VAL A 83 22.23 4.96 6.51
CA VAL A 83 22.71 5.18 7.90
C VAL A 83 24.21 5.47 7.91
N ASN A 84 24.98 4.74 7.10
CA ASN A 84 26.43 4.91 6.95
C ASN A 84 26.83 6.10 6.05
N ARG A 85 25.88 6.80 5.43
CA ARG A 85 26.12 7.89 4.46
C ARG A 85 27.03 7.47 3.29
N THR A 86 26.96 6.21 2.88
CA THR A 86 27.72 5.66 1.76
C THR A 86 26.91 5.75 0.47
N PHE A 87 27.51 6.28 -0.58
CA PHE A 87 26.86 6.37 -1.89
C PHE A 87 26.65 4.97 -2.49
N TYR A 88 25.48 4.75 -3.09
CA TYR A 88 25.15 3.54 -3.83
C TYR A 88 24.26 3.88 -5.03
N HIS A 89 24.27 3.02 -6.04
CA HIS A 89 23.44 3.16 -7.23
C HIS A 89 22.27 2.20 -7.17
N ASP A 90 21.08 2.69 -7.54
CA ASP A 90 19.85 1.90 -7.52
C ASP A 90 18.87 2.39 -8.60
N VAL A 91 18.05 1.47 -9.10
CA VAL A 91 17.06 1.70 -10.16
C VAL A 91 15.79 2.38 -9.66
N HIS A 92 15.45 2.24 -8.36
CA HIS A 92 14.21 2.77 -7.81
C HIS A 92 14.38 4.18 -7.22
N PRO A 93 13.33 5.02 -7.25
CA PRO A 93 13.30 6.30 -6.53
C PRO A 93 13.65 6.15 -5.03
N PRO A 94 14.29 7.15 -4.40
CA PRO A 94 14.89 7.00 -3.07
C PRO A 94 13.90 7.07 -1.89
N ALA A 95 12.68 7.56 -2.11
CA ALA A 95 11.74 7.89 -1.02
C ALA A 95 11.46 6.70 -0.08
N ALA A 96 11.14 5.54 -0.64
CA ALA A 96 10.85 4.35 0.18
C ALA A 96 12.08 3.88 0.97
N LYS A 97 13.28 3.97 0.39
CA LYS A 97 14.52 3.50 1.02
C LYS A 97 14.99 4.44 2.14
N LEU A 98 14.68 5.73 2.03
CA LEU A 98 14.86 6.68 3.13
C LEU A 98 13.95 6.37 4.32
N LEU A 99 12.72 5.90 4.07
CA LEU A 99 11.83 5.44 5.14
C LEU A 99 12.34 4.15 5.79
N VAL A 100 12.89 3.22 5.01
CA VAL A 100 13.57 2.04 5.55
C VAL A 100 14.77 2.45 6.41
N ALA A 101 15.61 3.36 5.92
CA ALA A 101 16.73 3.91 6.70
C ALA A 101 16.27 4.62 7.99
N LEU A 102 15.16 5.35 7.93
CA LEU A 102 14.56 5.96 9.12
C LEU A 102 14.11 4.89 10.13
N SER A 103 13.48 3.82 9.66
CA SER A 103 13.09 2.68 10.51
C SER A 103 14.30 2.03 11.18
N GLU A 104 15.44 1.98 10.48
CA GLU A 104 16.70 1.46 11.00
C GLU A 104 17.31 2.36 12.08
N VAL A 105 17.30 3.67 11.86
CA VAL A 105 17.75 4.65 12.86
C VAL A 105 16.89 4.57 14.12
N LEU A 106 15.56 4.50 13.97
CA LEU A 106 14.62 4.37 15.10
C LEU A 106 14.77 3.03 15.83
N ALA A 107 15.12 1.95 15.11
CA ALA A 107 15.43 0.66 15.69
C ALA A 107 16.80 0.61 16.40
N GLY A 108 17.59 1.69 16.35
CA GLY A 108 18.94 1.75 16.92
C GLY A 108 19.99 1.00 16.10
N HIS A 109 19.73 0.75 14.81
CA HIS A 109 20.67 0.08 13.94
C HIS A 109 21.79 1.03 13.49
N ASN A 110 23.03 0.54 13.56
CA ASN A 110 24.25 1.27 13.22
C ASN A 110 24.74 1.03 11.79
N GLY A 111 23.95 0.37 10.94
CA GLY A 111 24.30 0.11 9.54
C GLY A 111 25.40 -0.93 9.31
N THR A 112 25.85 -1.66 10.34
CA THR A 112 26.93 -2.66 10.20
C THR A 112 26.44 -4.00 9.67
N PHE A 113 25.14 -4.28 9.78
CA PHE A 113 24.56 -5.55 9.36
C PHE A 113 24.10 -5.44 7.90
N ASN A 114 24.58 -6.35 7.05
CA ASN A 114 24.28 -6.34 5.61
C ASN A 114 22.99 -7.09 5.24
N PHE A 115 22.10 -7.35 6.20
CA PHE A 115 20.82 -8.06 5.98
C PHE A 115 20.96 -9.41 5.24
N LYS A 116 22.05 -10.13 5.53
CA LYS A 116 22.30 -11.48 5.02
C LYS A 116 22.28 -12.48 6.18
N GLY A 117 21.40 -13.47 6.09
CA GLY A 117 21.29 -14.54 7.08
C GLY A 117 20.43 -14.17 8.28
N GLU A 118 20.85 -14.62 9.46
CA GLU A 118 20.14 -14.42 10.73
C GLU A 118 20.39 -13.03 11.32
N TYR A 119 19.36 -12.45 11.94
CA TYR A 119 19.48 -11.15 12.59
C TYR A 119 20.30 -11.26 13.87
N PRO A 120 21.33 -10.41 14.06
CA PRO A 120 22.08 -10.39 15.29
C PRO A 120 21.24 -9.76 16.43
N PRO A 121 21.56 -10.06 17.70
CA PRO A 121 20.71 -9.70 18.85
C PRO A 121 20.50 -8.19 19.04
N TYR A 122 21.43 -7.37 18.53
CA TYR A 122 21.35 -5.91 18.64
C TYR A 122 20.44 -5.27 17.59
N VAL A 123 19.99 -6.02 16.58
CA VAL A 123 19.14 -5.50 15.50
C VAL A 123 17.68 -5.73 15.85
N ASN A 124 16.95 -4.65 16.11
CA ASN A 124 15.50 -4.72 16.34
C ASN A 124 14.72 -4.78 15.02
N TYR A 125 14.83 -5.90 14.30
CA TYR A 125 14.11 -6.14 13.05
C TYR A 125 12.60 -6.20 13.24
N VAL A 126 12.11 -6.54 14.44
CA VAL A 126 10.68 -6.52 14.76
C VAL A 126 10.15 -5.10 14.65
N PHE A 127 10.85 -4.12 15.21
CA PHE A 127 10.48 -2.70 15.08
C PHE A 127 10.49 -2.25 13.61
N MET A 128 11.53 -2.57 12.86
CA MET A 128 11.62 -2.22 11.42
C MET A 128 10.43 -2.80 10.63
N ARG A 129 10.04 -4.05 10.90
CA ARG A 129 8.87 -4.67 10.27
C ARG A 129 7.56 -4.01 10.71
N MET A 130 7.41 -3.67 12.00
CA MET A 130 6.22 -2.97 12.50
C MET A 130 6.07 -1.60 11.84
N PHE A 131 7.17 -0.87 11.64
CA PHE A 131 7.16 0.42 10.96
C PHE A 131 6.64 0.32 9.52
N ASN A 132 7.03 -0.71 8.78
CA ASN A 132 6.57 -0.95 7.41
C ASN A 132 5.15 -1.55 7.33
N ALA A 133 4.70 -2.21 8.39
CA ALA A 133 3.39 -2.85 8.46
C ALA A 133 2.28 -1.91 8.94
N ALA A 134 2.62 -0.88 9.72
CA ALA A 134 1.72 0.19 10.16
C ALA A 134 1.16 0.99 8.96
#